data_AF-A0A645I854-F1
#
_entry.id   AF-A0A645I854-F1
#
_cell.length_a   1.000
_cell.length_b   1.000
_cell.length_c   1.000
_cell.angle_alpha   90.00
_cell.angle_beta   90.00
_cell.angle_gamma   90.00
#
_symmetry.space_group_name_H-M   'P 1'
#
loop_
_entity.id
_entity.type
_entity.pdbx_description
1 polymer ?
#
loop_
_entity_poly.entity_id
_entity_poly.type
_entity_poly.pdbx_seq_one_letter_code
_entity_poly.pdbx_strand_id
1 'polypeptide(L)'
;MNHTALVFGREDSGLTNDELALADVLTGVPMVADYPSLNLGQAVMVYCYQLTNLMQQPAKEVDSSDEFQLQALRSRIMSLLATLEVADDSKLVDWLQQRLGQLGQRDTAMLHRLVHDVEKKVTK
;
A
#
# COMPACT_ATOMS: atom_id res chain seq x y z
N MET A 1 7.48 7.73 -0.62
CA MET A 1 8.08 7.29 0.64
C MET A 1 9.40 6.67 0.27
N ASN A 2 10.53 7.24 0.68
CA ASN A 2 11.85 6.69 0.30
C ASN A 2 12.28 5.43 1.08
N HIS A 3 11.42 4.90 1.94
CA HIS A 3 11.71 3.70 2.73
C HIS A 3 10.64 2.64 2.50
N THR A 4 11.08 1.46 2.07
CA THR A 4 10.26 0.26 1.97
C THR A 4 10.70 -0.72 3.05
N ALA A 5 9.76 -1.29 3.77
CA ALA A 5 10.01 -2.35 4.74
C ALA A 5 9.39 -3.65 4.24
N LEU A 6 10.13 -4.76 4.38
CA LEU A 6 9.58 -6.09 4.22
C LEU A 6 9.36 -6.67 5.62
N VAL A 7 8.11 -6.94 5.97
CA VAL A 7 7.72 -7.39 7.31
C VAL A 7 7.44 -8.88 7.27
N PHE A 8 8.08 -9.62 8.18
CA PHE A 8 7.84 -11.05 8.36
C PHE A 8 7.24 -11.30 9.74
N GLY A 9 6.29 -12.23 9.79
CA GLY A 9 5.64 -12.63 11.04
C GLY A 9 6.49 -13.57 11.89
N ARG A 10 5.93 -13.95 13.05
CA ARG A 10 6.53 -14.95 13.93
C ARG A 10 6.55 -16.33 13.25
N GLU A 11 7.54 -17.16 13.56
CA GLU A 11 7.69 -18.48 12.93
C GLU A 11 6.47 -19.39 13.14
N ASP A 12 5.92 -19.40 14.36
CA ASP A 12 4.81 -20.31 14.71
C ASP A 12 3.43 -19.77 14.30
N SER A 13 3.27 -18.44 14.21
CA SER A 13 1.96 -17.79 14.14
C SER A 13 1.79 -16.76 13.02
N GLY A 14 2.85 -16.45 12.28
CA GLY A 14 2.81 -15.44 11.24
C GLY A 14 2.54 -14.02 11.76
N LEU A 15 1.94 -13.20 10.89
CA LEU A 15 1.42 -11.87 11.21
C LEU A 15 -0.05 -11.99 11.57
N THR A 16 -0.48 -11.23 12.56
CA THR A 16 -1.90 -11.07 12.91
C THR A 16 -2.64 -10.27 11.83
N ASN A 17 -3.97 -10.39 11.79
CA ASN A 17 -4.79 -9.62 10.86
C ASN A 17 -4.61 -8.10 11.04
N ASP A 18 -4.42 -7.66 12.29
CA ASP A 18 -4.19 -6.25 12.61
C ASP A 18 -2.84 -5.77 12.08
N GLU A 19 -1.79 -6.60 12.15
CA GLU A 19 -0.48 -6.30 11.56
C GLU A 19 -0.52 -6.31 10.03
N LEU A 20 -1.28 -7.24 9.42
CA LEU A 20 -1.48 -7.30 7.98
C LEU A 20 -2.22 -6.07 7.44
N ALA A 21 -3.19 -5.53 8.19
CA ALA A 21 -3.93 -4.34 7.81
C ALA A 21 -3.04 -3.07 7.72
N LEU A 22 -1.90 -3.06 8.41
CA LEU A 22 -0.94 -1.95 8.35
C LEU A 22 -0.04 -1.99 7.09
N ALA A 23 -0.02 -3.10 6.35
CA ALA A 23 0.86 -3.27 5.21
C ALA A 23 0.22 -2.74 3.91
N ASP A 24 0.97 -1.93 3.15
CA ASP A 24 0.51 -1.43 1.84
C ASP A 24 0.33 -2.58 0.81
N VAL A 25 1.13 -3.66 0.93
CA VAL A 25 1.10 -4.80 0.00
C VAL A 25 1.21 -6.10 0.76
N LEU A 26 0.27 -7.01 0.49
CA LEU A 26 0.33 -8.40 0.96
C LEU A 26 0.89 -9.29 -0.15
N THR A 27 1.85 -10.14 0.21
CA THR A 27 2.53 -11.04 -0.71
C THR A 27 2.84 -12.37 -0.02
N GLY A 28 2.97 -13.44 -0.80
CA GLY A 28 3.34 -14.76 -0.31
C GLY A 28 4.15 -15.53 -1.36
N VAL A 29 4.93 -16.50 -0.90
CA VAL A 29 5.67 -17.40 -1.79
C VAL A 29 4.68 -18.44 -2.34
N PRO A 30 4.58 -18.63 -3.67
CA PRO A 30 3.79 -19.71 -4.25
C PRO A 30 4.31 -21.06 -3.78
N MET A 31 3.44 -21.92 -3.28
CA MET A 31 3.82 -23.22 -2.71
C MET A 31 2.92 -24.33 -3.27
N VAL A 32 3.43 -25.57 -3.26
CA VAL A 32 2.79 -26.73 -3.90
C VAL A 32 1.59 -27.30 -3.12
N ALA A 33 1.57 -27.15 -1.79
CA ALA A 33 0.51 -27.68 -0.93
C ALA A 33 -0.43 -26.58 -0.44
N ASP A 34 -1.67 -26.94 -0.06
CA ASP A 34 -2.68 -25.98 0.41
C ASP A 34 -2.35 -25.33 1.77
N TYR A 35 -1.52 -25.99 2.60
CA TYR A 35 -1.04 -25.47 3.90
C TYR A 35 0.47 -25.59 4.05
N PRO A 36 1.25 -24.77 3.35
CA PRO A 36 2.69 -24.90 3.36
C PRO A 36 3.30 -23.83 4.27
N SER A 37 3.97 -24.26 5.34
CA SER A 37 4.77 -23.36 6.18
C SER A 37 6.23 -23.40 5.73
N LEU A 38 6.76 -22.27 5.29
CA LEU A 38 8.21 -22.08 5.25
C LEU A 38 8.68 -21.69 6.64
N ASN A 39 9.82 -22.21 7.04
CA ASN A 39 10.53 -21.62 8.16
C ASN A 39 10.85 -20.15 7.84
N LEU A 40 10.84 -19.28 8.86
CA LEU A 40 11.07 -17.85 8.70
C LEU A 40 12.35 -17.54 7.90
N GLY A 41 13.45 -18.24 8.18
CA GLY A 41 14.72 -18.07 7.45
C GLY A 41 14.62 -18.46 5.97
N GLN A 42 13.81 -19.47 5.63
CA GLN A 42 13.56 -19.85 4.24
C GLN A 42 12.72 -18.80 3.51
N ALA A 43 11.68 -18.26 4.15
CA ALA A 43 10.88 -17.18 3.60
C ALA A 43 11.76 -15.95 3.32
N VAL A 44 12.57 -15.52 4.30
CA VAL A 44 13.51 -14.41 4.15
C VAL A 44 14.47 -14.65 2.97
N MET A 45 15.06 -15.84 2.88
CA MET A 45 15.98 -16.20 1.79
C MET A 45 15.33 -16.09 0.41
N VAL A 46 14.10 -16.61 0.24
CA VAL A 46 13.38 -16.55 -1.05
C VAL A 46 13.11 -15.09 -1.46
N TYR A 47 12.65 -14.25 -0.53
CA TYR A 47 12.41 -12.83 -0.82
C TYR A 47 13.72 -12.11 -1.17
N CYS A 48 14.79 -12.29 -0.41
CA CYS A 48 16.10 -11.69 -0.71
C CYS A 48 16.62 -12.12 -2.09
N TYR A 49 16.49 -13.40 -2.42
CA TYR A 49 16.87 -13.91 -3.74
C TYR A 49 16.05 -13.23 -4.86
N GLN A 50 14.73 -13.15 -4.70
CA GLN A 50 13.86 -12.53 -5.70
C GLN A 50 14.15 -11.03 -5.91
N LEU A 51 14.50 -10.32 -4.83
CA LEU A 51 14.84 -8.90 -4.86
C LEU A 51 16.23 -8.63 -5.44
N THR A 52 17.13 -9.61 -5.45
CA THR A 52 18.50 -9.45 -5.98
C THR A 52 18.49 -8.98 -7.45
N ASN A 53 17.52 -9.45 -8.24
CA ASN A 53 17.37 -9.03 -9.64
C ASN A 53 17.02 -7.54 -9.80
N LEU A 54 16.35 -6.94 -8.79
CA LEU A 54 16.02 -5.52 -8.78
C LEU A 54 17.22 -4.66 -8.36
N MET A 55 18.10 -5.19 -7.50
CA MET A 55 19.33 -4.50 -7.09
C MET A 55 20.33 -4.32 -8.25
N GLN A 56 20.23 -5.16 -9.29
CA GLN A 56 21.08 -5.08 -10.48
C GLN A 56 20.53 -4.09 -11.52
N GLN A 57 19.30 -3.60 -11.35
CA GLN A 57 18.73 -2.57 -12.22
C GLN A 57 19.15 -1.20 -11.71
N PRO A 58 19.53 -0.26 -12.60
CA PRO A 58 19.77 1.11 -12.19
C PRO A 58 18.49 1.64 -11.53
N ALA A 59 18.63 2.19 -10.31
CA ALA A 59 17.52 2.78 -9.60
C ALA A 59 16.88 3.83 -10.51
N LYS A 60 15.63 3.58 -10.92
CA LYS A 60 14.84 4.60 -11.60
C LYS A 60 14.63 5.70 -10.57
N GLU A 61 15.07 6.92 -10.88
CA GLU A 61 14.83 8.06 -9.98
C GLU A 61 13.31 8.17 -9.76
N VAL A 62 12.89 7.85 -8.55
CA VAL A 62 11.53 8.10 -8.10
C VAL A 62 11.47 9.61 -7.88
N ASP A 63 10.71 10.30 -8.73
CA ASP A 63 10.54 11.74 -8.58
C ASP A 63 9.84 12.01 -7.23
N SER A 64 10.52 12.72 -6.34
CA SER A 64 9.98 13.12 -5.03
C SER A 64 8.63 13.85 -5.17
N SER A 65 8.35 14.47 -6.32
CA SER A 65 7.08 15.11 -6.62
C SER A 65 5.89 14.12 -6.56
N ASP A 66 6.08 12.87 -6.97
CA ASP A 66 5.03 11.84 -6.96
C ASP A 66 4.65 11.41 -5.55
N GLU A 67 5.64 11.35 -4.65
CA GLU A 67 5.40 11.05 -3.24
C GLU A 67 4.56 12.15 -2.57
N PHE A 68 4.90 13.42 -2.78
CA PHE A 68 4.14 14.53 -2.21
C PHE A 68 2.71 14.57 -2.76
N GLN A 69 2.51 14.28 -4.04
CA GLN A 69 1.17 14.22 -4.65
C GLN A 69 0.34 13.09 -4.04
N LEU A 70 0.89 11.89 -3.91
CA LEU A 70 0.18 10.77 -3.30
C LEU A 70 -0.22 11.05 -1.85
N GLN A 71 0.68 11.62 -1.06
CA GLN A 71 0.40 11.97 0.34
C GLN A 71 -0.68 13.06 0.45
N ALA A 72 -0.65 14.06 -0.44
CA ALA A 72 -1.68 15.07 -0.52
C ALA A 72 -3.04 14.48 -0.91
N LEU A 73 -3.07 13.52 -1.83
CA LEU A 73 -4.30 12.84 -2.25
C LEU A 73 -4.89 12.02 -1.10
N ARG A 74 -4.06 11.24 -0.38
CA ARG A 74 -4.47 10.48 0.80
C ARG A 74 -5.13 11.40 1.83
N SER A 75 -4.47 12.52 2.18
CA SER A 75 -5.01 13.49 3.14
C SER A 75 -6.36 14.07 2.71
N ARG A 76 -6.49 14.47 1.43
CA ARG A 76 -7.75 15.02 0.90
C ARG A 76 -8.90 14.00 0.91
N ILE A 77 -8.62 12.77 0.50
CA ILE A 77 -9.63 11.70 0.53
C ILE A 77 -10.09 11.42 1.96
N MET A 78 -9.18 11.36 2.93
CA MET A 78 -9.56 11.16 4.34
C MET A 78 -10.44 12.30 4.86
N SER A 79 -10.12 13.55 4.52
CA SER A 79 -10.95 14.71 4.86
C SER A 79 -12.34 14.64 4.22
N LEU A 80 -12.42 14.19 2.96
CA LEU A 80 -13.67 13.99 2.26
C LEU A 80 -14.53 12.89 2.91
N LEU A 81 -13.92 11.76 3.28
CA LEU A 81 -14.63 10.67 3.97
C LEU A 81 -15.20 11.12 5.32
N ALA A 82 -14.46 11.95 6.06
CA ALA A 82 -14.96 12.55 7.30
C ALA A 82 -16.14 13.51 7.03
N THR A 83 -16.05 14.32 5.97
CA THR A 83 -17.12 15.25 5.57
C THR A 83 -18.39 14.52 5.13
N LEU A 84 -18.24 13.35 4.52
CA LEU A 84 -19.36 12.51 4.08
C LEU A 84 -19.93 11.62 5.19
N GLU A 85 -19.39 11.67 6.41
CA GLU A 85 -19.78 10.82 7.53
C GLU A 85 -19.62 9.30 7.25
N VAL A 86 -18.64 8.93 6.41
CA VAL A 86 -18.33 7.52 6.06
C VAL A 86 -16.98 7.07 6.63
N ALA A 87 -16.29 7.94 7.37
CA ALA A 87 -14.97 7.62 7.94
C ALA A 87 -14.97 6.41 8.90
N ASP A 88 -16.12 6.06 9.48
CA ASP A 88 -16.25 4.91 10.39
C ASP A 88 -16.28 3.55 9.66
N ASP A 89 -16.40 3.53 8.32
CA ASP A 89 -16.24 2.31 7.53
C ASP A 89 -14.75 1.98 7.36
N SER A 90 -14.18 1.36 8.39
CA SER A 90 -12.75 1.01 8.44
C SER A 90 -12.31 0.15 7.25
N LYS A 91 -13.15 -0.78 6.78
CA LYS A 91 -12.83 -1.63 5.63
C LYS A 91 -12.68 -0.82 4.35
N LEU A 92 -13.60 0.12 4.11
CA LEU A 92 -13.53 1.01 2.97
C LEU A 92 -12.29 1.91 3.04
N VAL A 93 -12.00 2.46 4.23
CA VAL A 93 -10.83 3.31 4.46
C VAL A 93 -9.54 2.55 4.19
N ASP A 94 -9.38 1.36 4.76
CA ASP A 94 -8.17 0.53 4.60
C ASP A 94 -7.99 0.12 3.12
N TRP A 95 -9.08 -0.30 2.47
CA TRP A 95 -9.06 -0.65 1.05
C TRP A 95 -8.63 0.54 0.17
N LEU A 96 -9.14 1.75 0.45
CA LEU A 96 -8.74 2.95 -0.27
C LEU A 96 -7.27 3.29 -0.04
N GLN A 97 -6.78 3.25 1.21
CA GLN A 97 -5.38 3.55 1.52
C GLN A 97 -4.42 2.61 0.80
N GLN A 98 -4.74 1.31 0.77
CA GLN A 98 -3.98 0.29 0.08
C GLN A 98 -3.95 0.53 -1.43
N ARG A 99 -5.12 0.81 -2.03
CA ARG A 99 -5.22 1.06 -3.48
C ARG A 99 -4.53 2.33 -3.92
N LEU A 100 -4.64 3.40 -3.14
CA LEU A 100 -3.94 4.66 -3.44
C LEU A 100 -2.41 4.46 -3.49
N GLY A 101 -1.86 3.60 -2.62
CA GLY A 101 -0.43 3.28 -2.60
C GLY A 101 0.10 2.62 -3.87
N GLN A 102 -0.79 2.06 -4.71
CA GLN A 102 -0.44 1.36 -5.95
C GLN A 102 -0.58 2.23 -7.21
N LEU A 103 -1.02 3.49 -7.06
CA LEU A 103 -1.29 4.36 -8.20
C LEU A 103 -0.03 4.95 -8.83
N GLY A 104 -0.05 5.02 -10.16
CA GLY A 104 0.94 5.79 -10.92
C GLY A 104 0.60 7.29 -10.96
N GLN A 105 1.58 8.11 -11.30
CA GLN A 105 1.48 9.58 -11.38
C GLN A 105 0.25 10.09 -12.15
N ARG A 106 -0.05 9.46 -13.30
CA ARG A 106 -1.21 9.82 -14.14
C ARG A 106 -2.55 9.66 -13.39
N ASP A 107 -2.69 8.56 -12.65
CA ASP A 107 -3.92 8.25 -11.95
C ASP A 107 -4.06 9.11 -10.68
N THR A 108 -2.96 9.37 -9.97
CA THR A 108 -2.91 10.32 -8.85
C THR A 108 -3.39 11.71 -9.29
N ALA A 109 -2.91 12.21 -10.43
CA ALA A 109 -3.34 13.50 -10.97
C ALA A 109 -4.83 13.51 -11.37
N MET A 110 -5.34 12.41 -11.94
CA MET A 110 -6.75 12.28 -12.30
C MET A 110 -7.65 12.28 -11.05
N LEU A 111 -7.28 11.52 -10.02
CA LEU A 111 -8.04 11.46 -8.76
C LEU A 111 -8.04 12.79 -8.02
N HIS A 112 -6.95 13.55 -8.05
CA HIS A 112 -6.94 14.90 -7.48
C HIS A 112 -7.99 15.83 -8.08
N ARG A 113 -8.23 15.72 -9.41
CA ARG A 113 -9.29 16.49 -10.08
C ARG A 113 -10.67 15.97 -9.69
N LEU A 114 -10.86 14.65 -9.67
CA LEU A 114 -12.12 14.05 -9.26
C LEU A 114 -12.51 14.47 -7.84
N VAL A 115 -11.58 14.36 -6.88
CA VAL A 115 -11.80 14.78 -5.49
C VAL A 115 -12.13 16.27 -5.42
N HIS A 116 -11.46 17.11 -6.19
CA HIS A 116 -11.78 18.54 -6.26
C HIS A 116 -13.21 18.81 -6.73
N ASP A 117 -13.65 18.13 -7.79
CA ASP A 117 -15.00 18.29 -8.33
C ASP A 117 -16.07 17.80 -7.35
N VAL A 118 -15.80 16.70 -6.63
CA VAL A 118 -16.68 16.17 -5.58
C VAL A 118 -16.76 17.16 -4.40
N GLU A 119 -15.63 17.62 -3.87
CA GLU A 119 -15.57 18.61 -2.78
C GLU A 119 -16.39 19.87 -3.13
N LYS A 120 -16.25 20.37 -4.36
CA LYS A 120 -17.00 21.54 -4.86
C LYS A 120 -18.51 21.32 -4.93
N LYS A 121 -18.96 20.09 -5.14
CA LYS A 121 -20.38 19.71 -5.20
C LYS A 121 -20.97 19.43 -3.83
N VAL A 122 -20.18 18.90 -2.90
CA VAL A 122 -20.59 18.60 -1.52
C VAL A 122 -20.66 19.87 -0.67
N THR A 123 -19.80 20.86 -0.93
CA THR A 123 -19.76 22.14 -0.19
C THR A 123 -20.80 23.16 -0.69
N LYS A 124 -21.59 22.81 -1.70
CA LYS A 124 -22.65 23.65 -2.30
C LYS A 124 -24.02 23.16 -1.91
#